data_AF-A0A8I1STQ0-F1
#
_entry.id   AF-A0A8I1STQ0-F1
#
_cell.length_a   1.000
_cell.length_b   1.000
_cell.length_c   1.000
_cell.angle_alpha   90.00
_cell.angle_beta   90.00
_cell.angle_gamma   90.00
#
_symmetry.space_group_name_H-M   'P 1'
#
loop_
_entity.id
_entity.type
_entity.pdbx_description
1 polymer ?
#
loop_
_entity_poly.entity_id
_entity_poly.type
_entity_poly.pdbx_seq_one_letter_code
_entity_poly.pdbx_strand_id
1 'polypeptide(L)'
;MAPAGIEWLVLAFLLFCAWQARAPLAPIPFGDPDTWGYINPALSWLSGQGFQQTNGRDWLYPGLVTLFLKTTGSFAGVFYWQQALGYLAIILMAVTWRIWVSFFDFSPWVRLILTLAGAIPIWMQGVNPQLIFLESALRPESVMQFFGYAQLACLLAYCWCRWKQPHALLAVLAAAGALFFAYACLLLKPSWLFAFLATIAPIFVGIVGKGLPLRARLIGPALGVLLCGVFLWLPPELWFVKDKRSRTFLPSTLFTIHSRLIEKKLTADAAAMPAGDPEKARLETLLTELRSEMHVAETMQHNYEKLGFNPDYLFYRSHFMISLYNYAGGDPEKFRSYCIRLYLTTALTNPAGMANKVLTQMSHVLLPSGSTFYRADLVWKRIAKSTGSSFGMDVVDDYTPQVQEMCRVYLDQAAAMTQHLPKLHRSKVGRDWAKIATRLNIPTMILFIVAFGVVLVRPPLAPYRLAAWGAMILFSAPMGNALTVSLVHALDIQRYRISLGGFLLFALTAMAGFVLVVAAHYLRPVAWKYLQPLVRKYLPTRS
;
A
#
# COMPACT_ATOMS: atom_id res chain seq x y z
N MET A 1 39.11 0.28 -6.68
CA MET A 1 37.99 1.08 -6.15
C MET A 1 36.76 0.76 -6.99
N ALA A 2 35.59 0.46 -6.43
CA ALA A 2 34.38 0.56 -7.26
C ALA A 2 34.23 2.04 -7.65
N PRO A 3 33.77 2.37 -8.86
CA PRO A 3 33.70 3.76 -9.26
C PRO A 3 32.58 4.44 -8.47
N ALA A 4 32.96 5.19 -7.44
CA ALA A 4 32.07 6.14 -6.80
C ALA A 4 31.55 7.07 -7.92
N GLY A 5 30.26 7.00 -8.23
CA GLY A 5 29.66 7.69 -9.37
C GLY A 5 28.74 6.83 -10.22
N ILE A 6 29.02 5.54 -10.43
CA ILE A 6 28.15 4.68 -11.26
C ILE A 6 26.74 4.57 -10.67
N GLU A 7 26.62 4.46 -9.35
CA GLU A 7 25.31 4.36 -8.69
C GLU A 7 24.46 5.62 -8.92
N TRP A 8 25.09 6.80 -8.96
CA TRP A 8 24.42 8.05 -9.28
C TRP A 8 24.05 8.16 -10.76
N LEU A 9 24.92 7.68 -11.66
CA LEU A 9 24.60 7.58 -13.10
C LEU A 9 23.42 6.64 -13.36
N VAL A 10 23.38 5.49 -12.67
CA VAL A 10 22.24 4.56 -12.74
C VAL A 10 20.98 5.25 -12.25
N LEU A 11 21.01 5.91 -11.08
CA LEU A 11 19.84 6.64 -10.59
C LEU A 11 19.38 7.74 -11.56
N ALA A 12 20.31 8.53 -12.10
CA ALA A 12 20.00 9.56 -13.09
C ALA A 12 19.36 8.97 -14.35
N PHE A 13 19.88 7.84 -14.84
CA PHE A 13 19.28 7.11 -15.96
C PHE A 13 17.86 6.61 -15.64
N LEU A 14 17.64 6.06 -14.43
CA LEU A 14 16.32 5.62 -14.00
C LEU A 14 15.33 6.77 -13.90
N LEU A 15 15.74 7.93 -13.40
CA LEU A 15 14.93 9.15 -13.35
C LEU A 15 14.63 9.67 -14.76
N PHE A 16 15.58 9.60 -15.68
CA PHE A 16 15.36 9.93 -17.08
C PHE A 16 14.34 9.00 -17.74
N CYS A 17 14.43 7.69 -17.52
CA CYS A 17 13.40 6.74 -17.98
C CYS A 17 12.02 7.04 -17.38
N ALA A 18 11.97 7.39 -16.09
CA ALA A 18 10.75 7.76 -15.40
C ALA A 18 10.12 9.04 -15.99
N TRP A 19 10.96 10.01 -16.38
CA TRP A 19 10.53 11.22 -17.10
C TRP A 19 9.97 10.90 -18.48
N GLN A 20 10.67 10.10 -19.28
CA GLN A 20 10.16 9.68 -20.59
C GLN A 20 8.83 8.94 -20.50
N ALA A 21 8.63 8.13 -19.44
CA ALA A 21 7.39 7.40 -19.23
C ALA A 21 6.20 8.32 -18.85
N ARG A 22 6.46 9.47 -18.21
CA ARG A 22 5.45 10.45 -17.77
C ARG A 22 5.20 11.57 -18.79
N ALA A 23 6.19 11.89 -19.64
CA ALA A 23 6.12 12.98 -20.62
C ALA A 23 4.85 13.00 -21.49
N PRO A 24 4.22 11.85 -21.87
CA PRO A 24 2.99 11.87 -22.66
C PRO A 24 1.72 12.29 -21.89
N LEU A 25 1.79 12.50 -20.58
CA LEU A 25 0.62 12.86 -19.76
C LEU A 25 0.34 14.36 -19.82
N ALA A 26 -0.91 14.70 -20.11
CA ALA A 26 -1.42 16.04 -19.84
C ALA A 26 -1.48 16.28 -18.32
N PRO A 27 -1.27 17.53 -17.85
CA PRO A 27 -1.31 17.87 -16.44
C PRO A 27 -2.74 17.97 -15.90
N ILE A 28 -3.49 16.87 -16.03
CA ILE A 28 -4.88 16.74 -15.60
C ILE A 28 -4.93 15.52 -14.67
N PRO A 29 -5.20 15.70 -13.37
CA PRO A 29 -5.27 14.57 -12.47
C PRO A 29 -6.54 13.74 -12.77
N PHE A 30 -6.44 12.41 -12.64
CA PHE A 30 -7.51 11.50 -13.02
C PHE A 30 -8.54 11.34 -11.91
N GLY A 31 -9.82 11.34 -12.29
CA GLY A 31 -10.95 11.27 -11.39
C GLY A 31 -11.91 10.14 -11.72
N ASP A 32 -12.70 9.76 -10.72
CA ASP A 32 -13.80 8.82 -10.84
C ASP A 32 -14.90 9.17 -9.81
N PRO A 33 -16.06 8.48 -9.79
CA PRO A 33 -17.14 8.86 -8.89
C PRO A 33 -16.79 8.85 -7.39
N ASP A 34 -15.76 8.11 -6.95
CA ASP A 34 -15.32 8.15 -5.54
C ASP A 34 -14.44 9.36 -5.23
N THR A 35 -13.91 10.03 -6.25
CA THR A 35 -13.00 11.18 -6.12
C THR A 35 -13.61 12.30 -5.29
N TRP A 36 -14.92 12.50 -5.38
CA TRP A 36 -15.62 13.51 -4.59
C TRP A 36 -15.37 13.38 -3.08
N GLY A 37 -15.27 12.14 -2.58
CA GLY A 37 -14.94 11.89 -1.17
C GLY A 37 -13.58 12.43 -0.72
N TYR A 38 -12.67 12.71 -1.66
CA TYR A 38 -11.35 13.27 -1.39
C TYR A 38 -11.22 14.74 -1.77
N ILE A 39 -11.99 15.20 -2.77
CA ILE A 39 -11.94 16.57 -3.27
C ILE A 39 -12.86 17.49 -2.48
N ASN A 40 -14.06 17.03 -2.13
CA ASN A 40 -15.02 17.85 -1.39
C ASN A 40 -14.44 18.47 -0.11
N PRO A 41 -13.77 17.70 0.79
CA PRO A 41 -13.21 18.29 2.00
C PRO A 41 -12.13 19.33 1.71
N ALA A 42 -11.43 19.20 0.57
CA ALA A 42 -10.39 20.12 0.18
C ALA A 42 -10.97 21.44 -0.36
N LEU A 43 -11.98 21.35 -1.23
CA LEU A 43 -12.66 22.50 -1.82
C LEU A 43 -13.49 23.27 -0.78
N SER A 44 -14.22 22.57 0.09
CA SER A 44 -14.99 23.20 1.18
C SER A 44 -14.09 24.07 2.05
N TRP A 45 -12.88 23.58 2.34
CA TRP A 45 -11.90 24.30 3.13
C TRP A 45 -11.36 25.52 2.37
N LEU A 46 -11.08 25.41 1.08
CA LEU A 46 -10.67 26.55 0.24
C LEU A 46 -11.75 27.62 0.12
N SER A 47 -13.02 27.24 0.17
CA SER A 47 -14.16 28.15 0.17
C SER A 47 -14.50 28.71 1.55
N GLY A 48 -13.72 28.42 2.58
CA GLY A 48 -13.91 28.97 3.93
C GLY A 48 -15.00 28.28 4.76
N GLN A 49 -15.57 27.17 4.28
CA GLN A 49 -16.60 26.41 4.99
C GLN A 49 -16.03 25.39 6.00
N GLY A 50 -14.71 25.36 6.17
CA GLY A 50 -14.01 24.36 6.99
C GLY A 50 -13.86 23.00 6.29
N PHE A 51 -13.22 22.05 6.99
CA PHE A 51 -13.01 20.71 6.45
C PHE A 51 -14.30 19.89 6.58
N GLN A 52 -14.94 19.57 5.46
CA GLN A 52 -16.14 18.73 5.46
C GLN A 52 -15.80 17.28 5.12
N GLN A 53 -15.76 16.42 6.14
CA GLN A 53 -15.53 15.00 5.92
C GLN A 53 -16.59 14.43 4.98
N THR A 54 -16.15 13.69 3.97
CA THR A 54 -17.04 13.15 2.95
C THR A 54 -16.78 11.66 2.78
N ASN A 55 -17.84 10.86 2.80
CA ASN A 55 -17.80 9.41 2.67
C ASN A 55 -16.89 8.70 3.67
N GLY A 56 -16.77 9.23 4.90
CA GLY A 56 -15.92 8.67 5.95
C GLY A 56 -14.43 8.62 5.61
N ARG A 57 -13.96 9.39 4.62
CA ARG A 57 -12.54 9.46 4.26
C ARG A 57 -11.76 10.29 5.29
N ASP A 58 -10.50 9.92 5.49
CA ASP A 58 -9.60 10.59 6.45
C ASP A 58 -9.05 11.91 5.88
N TRP A 59 -8.42 12.71 6.74
CA TRP A 59 -8.08 14.11 6.46
C TRP A 59 -6.80 14.34 5.68
N LEU A 60 -5.82 13.44 5.79
CA LEU A 60 -4.45 13.71 5.33
C LEU A 60 -4.38 13.92 3.82
N TYR A 61 -5.00 13.05 3.02
CA TYR A 61 -4.97 13.22 1.57
C TYR A 61 -5.73 14.46 1.10
N PRO A 62 -6.99 14.71 1.53
CA PRO A 62 -7.67 15.97 1.20
C PRO A 62 -6.88 17.22 1.66
N GLY A 63 -6.24 17.19 2.83
CA GLY A 63 -5.39 18.29 3.31
C GLY A 63 -4.18 18.56 2.41
N LEU A 64 -3.55 17.51 1.86
CA LEU A 64 -2.51 17.65 0.84
C LEU A 64 -3.07 18.25 -0.46
N VAL A 65 -4.26 17.82 -0.89
CA VAL A 65 -4.95 18.40 -2.06
C VAL A 65 -5.23 19.88 -1.83
N THR A 66 -5.75 20.28 -0.66
CA THR A 66 -5.93 21.69 -0.27
C THR A 66 -4.63 22.47 -0.39
N LEU A 67 -3.53 21.94 0.16
CA LEU A 67 -2.21 22.58 0.07
C LEU A 67 -1.79 22.77 -1.38
N PHE A 68 -1.89 21.73 -2.21
CA PHE A 68 -1.50 21.78 -3.62
C PHE A 68 -2.33 22.81 -4.38
N LEU A 69 -3.66 22.75 -4.26
CA LEU A 69 -4.58 23.71 -4.88
C LEU A 69 -4.32 25.14 -4.40
N LYS A 70 -4.04 25.34 -3.11
CA LYS A 70 -3.72 26.67 -2.56
C LYS A 70 -2.41 27.23 -3.12
N THR A 71 -1.41 26.38 -3.35
CA THR A 71 -0.10 26.82 -3.89
C THR A 71 -0.14 27.14 -5.38
N THR A 72 -1.04 26.54 -6.15
CA THR A 72 -1.04 26.64 -7.62
C THR A 72 -2.29 27.24 -8.23
N GLY A 73 -3.37 27.38 -7.46
CA GLY A 73 -4.67 27.85 -7.93
C GLY A 73 -5.36 26.94 -8.96
N SER A 74 -4.90 25.69 -9.14
CA SER A 74 -5.42 24.80 -10.19
C SER A 74 -5.16 23.32 -9.93
N PHE A 75 -6.01 22.46 -10.51
CA PHE A 75 -5.85 21.01 -10.51
C PHE A 75 -4.61 20.53 -11.27
N ALA A 76 -4.10 21.31 -12.24
CA ALA A 76 -2.82 21.02 -12.88
C ALA A 76 -1.67 21.02 -11.85
N GLY A 77 -1.72 21.90 -10.85
CA GLY A 77 -0.75 21.89 -9.76
C GLY A 77 -0.83 20.66 -8.87
N VAL A 78 -2.03 20.14 -8.62
CA VAL A 78 -2.23 18.86 -7.93
C VAL A 78 -1.52 17.73 -8.68
N PHE A 79 -1.68 17.68 -10.01
CA PHE A 79 -0.94 16.74 -10.86
C PHE A 79 0.58 16.89 -10.69
N TYR A 80 1.12 18.11 -10.81
CA TYR A 80 2.58 18.32 -10.71
C TYR A 80 3.16 17.95 -9.35
N TRP A 81 2.48 18.32 -8.25
CA TRP A 81 2.91 17.94 -6.90
C TRP A 81 2.90 16.42 -6.71
N GLN A 82 1.87 15.74 -7.17
CA GLN A 82 1.81 14.28 -7.09
C GLN A 82 2.92 13.61 -7.93
N GLN A 83 3.20 14.12 -9.13
CA GLN A 83 4.33 13.61 -9.94
C GLN A 83 5.68 13.85 -9.25
N ALA A 84 5.89 15.01 -8.64
CA ALA A 84 7.11 15.32 -7.88
C ALA A 84 7.30 14.33 -6.72
N LEU A 85 6.24 14.03 -5.97
CA LEU A 85 6.26 13.00 -4.92
C LEU A 85 6.54 11.60 -5.50
N GLY A 86 6.05 11.28 -6.71
CA GLY A 86 6.40 10.06 -7.44
C GLY A 86 7.90 9.94 -7.73
N TYR A 87 8.57 11.01 -8.18
CA TYR A 87 10.03 11.01 -8.33
C TYR A 87 10.78 10.87 -7.00
N LEU A 88 10.31 11.55 -5.96
CA LEU A 88 10.88 11.39 -4.62
C LEU A 88 10.74 9.95 -4.12
N ALA A 89 9.63 9.27 -4.43
CA ALA A 89 9.45 7.85 -4.12
C ALA A 89 10.53 6.97 -4.81
N ILE A 90 10.86 7.23 -6.08
CA ILE A 90 11.95 6.54 -6.80
C ILE A 90 13.30 6.74 -6.11
N ILE A 91 13.60 7.98 -5.69
CA ILE A 91 14.84 8.32 -4.99
C ILE A 91 14.89 7.62 -3.63
N LEU A 92 13.81 7.67 -2.86
CA LEU A 92 13.70 7.03 -1.54
C LEU A 92 13.82 5.51 -1.63
N MET A 93 13.28 4.90 -2.69
CA MET A 93 13.44 3.48 -2.96
C MET A 93 14.91 3.12 -3.23
N ALA A 94 15.63 3.95 -4.01
CA ALA A 94 17.07 3.78 -4.25
C ALA A 94 17.91 3.96 -2.97
N VAL A 95 17.57 4.95 -2.13
CA VAL A 95 18.20 5.17 -0.82
C VAL A 95 17.95 3.96 0.09
N THR A 96 16.72 3.47 0.15
CA THR A 96 16.35 2.28 0.93
C THR A 96 17.16 1.07 0.49
N TRP A 97 17.29 0.84 -0.81
CA TRP A 97 18.10 -0.25 -1.36
C TRP A 97 19.57 -0.11 -0.96
N ARG A 98 20.15 1.08 -1.11
CA ARG A 98 21.54 1.36 -0.75
C ARG A 98 21.80 1.09 0.74
N ILE A 99 20.89 1.47 1.62
CA ILE A 99 21.00 1.19 3.06
C ILE A 99 20.91 -0.31 3.33
N TRP A 100 19.99 -1.02 2.67
CA TRP A 100 19.90 -2.47 2.82
C TRP A 100 21.19 -3.18 2.36
N VAL A 101 21.75 -2.76 1.22
CA VAL A 101 23.03 -3.27 0.71
C VAL A 101 24.19 -2.98 1.68
N SER A 102 24.14 -1.88 2.43
CA SER A 102 25.18 -1.53 3.41
C SER A 102 25.16 -2.39 4.68
N PHE A 103 24.14 -3.23 4.87
CA PHE A 103 24.15 -4.26 5.91
C PHE A 103 25.18 -5.36 5.64
N PHE A 104 25.62 -5.52 4.40
CA PHE A 104 26.67 -6.46 4.02
C PHE A 104 28.06 -5.83 4.00
N ASP A 105 29.05 -6.56 4.53
CA ASP A 105 30.47 -6.19 4.48
C ASP A 105 31.13 -6.72 3.20
N PHE A 106 30.70 -6.22 2.05
CA PHE A 106 31.19 -6.64 0.74
C PHE A 106 32.36 -5.82 0.21
N SER A 107 33.13 -6.45 -0.68
CA SER A 107 34.04 -5.73 -1.57
C SER A 107 33.24 -4.76 -2.46
N PRO A 108 33.86 -3.66 -2.93
CA PRO A 108 33.16 -2.65 -3.71
C PRO A 108 32.47 -3.18 -4.98
N TRP A 109 33.02 -4.22 -5.61
CA TRP A 109 32.44 -4.82 -6.83
C TRP A 109 31.20 -5.66 -6.57
N VAL A 110 31.18 -6.45 -5.50
CA VAL A 110 30.00 -7.23 -5.11
C VAL A 110 28.88 -6.29 -4.67
N ARG A 111 29.24 -5.21 -3.96
CA ARG A 111 28.31 -4.13 -3.65
C ARG A 111 27.69 -3.53 -4.92
N LEU A 112 28.49 -3.22 -5.93
CA LEU A 112 28.00 -2.69 -7.21
C LEU A 112 27.02 -3.66 -7.89
N ILE A 113 27.34 -4.95 -7.97
CA ILE A 113 26.44 -5.96 -8.58
C ILE A 113 25.09 -5.98 -7.86
N LEU A 114 25.10 -5.98 -6.52
CA LEU A 114 23.87 -5.98 -5.73
C LEU A 114 23.12 -4.64 -5.84
N THR A 115 23.84 -3.50 -5.92
CA THR A 115 23.23 -2.19 -6.21
C THR A 115 22.52 -2.22 -7.58
N LEU A 116 23.15 -2.78 -8.62
CA LEU A 116 22.55 -2.90 -9.95
C LEU A 116 21.33 -3.82 -9.97
N ALA A 117 21.29 -4.87 -9.15
CA ALA A 117 20.10 -5.72 -9.02
C ALA A 117 18.87 -4.94 -8.53
N GLY A 118 19.07 -3.96 -7.63
CA GLY A 118 18.02 -3.06 -7.16
C GLY A 118 17.48 -2.11 -8.22
N ALA A 119 18.19 -1.91 -9.33
CA ALA A 119 17.73 -1.03 -10.40
C ALA A 119 16.44 -1.53 -11.07
N ILE A 120 16.19 -2.84 -11.10
CA ILE A 120 14.99 -3.42 -11.72
C ILE A 120 13.69 -2.98 -11.02
N PRO A 121 13.51 -3.21 -9.69
CA PRO A 121 12.29 -2.77 -9.02
C PRO A 121 12.15 -1.23 -9.02
N ILE A 122 13.27 -0.48 -8.95
CA ILE A 122 13.25 1.00 -9.01
C ILE A 122 12.81 1.48 -10.41
N TRP A 123 13.33 0.85 -11.46
CA TRP A 123 12.90 1.11 -12.84
C TRP A 123 11.41 0.80 -13.02
N MET A 124 10.94 -0.34 -12.49
CA MET A 124 9.52 -0.70 -12.52
C MET A 124 8.65 0.32 -11.79
N GLN A 125 9.07 0.85 -10.64
CA GLN A 125 8.37 1.96 -9.98
C GLN A 125 8.28 3.20 -10.90
N GLY A 126 9.36 3.50 -11.61
CA GLY A 126 9.45 4.67 -12.48
C GLY A 126 8.68 4.57 -13.79
N VAL A 127 8.52 3.39 -14.40
CA VAL A 127 8.00 3.29 -15.78
C VAL A 127 6.69 2.53 -15.92
N ASN A 128 6.16 1.99 -14.83
CA ASN A 128 4.97 1.14 -14.87
C ASN A 128 3.69 1.98 -15.09
N PRO A 129 2.96 1.79 -16.21
CA PRO A 129 1.80 2.61 -16.56
C PRO A 129 0.71 2.64 -15.48
N GLN A 130 0.48 1.53 -14.77
CA GLN A 130 -0.51 1.49 -13.69
C GLN A 130 -0.11 2.30 -12.45
N LEU A 131 1.19 2.38 -12.13
CA LEU A 131 1.67 3.19 -11.01
C LEU A 131 1.65 4.66 -11.38
N ILE A 132 2.09 5.00 -12.59
CA ILE A 132 1.97 6.35 -13.15
C ILE A 132 0.51 6.81 -13.15
N PHE A 133 -0.44 5.94 -13.52
CA PHE A 133 -1.87 6.25 -13.42
C PHE A 133 -2.30 6.56 -11.98
N LEU A 134 -1.90 5.75 -11.00
CA LEU A 134 -2.24 5.98 -9.59
C LEU A 134 -1.59 7.27 -9.05
N GLU A 135 -0.35 7.55 -9.43
CA GLU A 135 0.36 8.80 -9.13
C GLU A 135 -0.36 10.02 -9.69
N SER A 136 -1.08 9.89 -10.80
CA SER A 136 -1.89 10.97 -11.37
C SER A 136 -3.33 11.01 -10.88
N ALA A 137 -3.80 10.04 -10.08
CA ALA A 137 -5.20 9.96 -9.67
C ALA A 137 -5.49 10.89 -8.48
N LEU A 138 -6.72 11.41 -8.40
CA LEU A 138 -7.24 12.16 -7.27
C LEU A 138 -7.66 11.21 -6.13
N ARG A 139 -6.68 10.44 -5.65
CA ARG A 139 -6.82 9.38 -4.63
C ARG A 139 -5.55 9.29 -3.79
N PRO A 140 -5.62 8.80 -2.54
CA PRO A 140 -4.46 8.68 -1.65
C PRO A 140 -3.31 7.82 -2.21
N GLU A 141 -3.58 6.90 -3.15
CA GLU A 141 -2.53 6.14 -3.83
C GLU A 141 -1.51 7.02 -4.55
N SER A 142 -1.87 8.25 -4.92
CA SER A 142 -0.98 9.13 -5.65
C SER A 142 0.23 9.57 -4.85
N VAL A 143 0.08 9.66 -3.54
CA VAL A 143 1.15 10.06 -2.60
C VAL A 143 1.64 8.86 -1.77
N MET A 144 0.89 7.76 -1.73
CA MET A 144 1.17 6.60 -0.89
C MET A 144 2.59 6.02 -1.08
N GLN A 145 3.09 5.99 -2.32
CA GLN A 145 4.43 5.45 -2.60
C GLN A 145 5.53 6.30 -1.94
N PHE A 146 5.39 7.62 -1.96
CA PHE A 146 6.32 8.53 -1.28
C PHE A 146 6.36 8.25 0.23
N PHE A 147 5.21 8.22 0.89
CA PHE A 147 5.14 7.96 2.34
C PHE A 147 5.65 6.56 2.69
N GLY A 148 5.30 5.54 1.90
CA GLY A 148 5.74 4.16 2.12
C GLY A 148 7.25 3.98 1.97
N TYR A 149 7.89 4.54 0.93
CA TYR A 149 9.34 4.45 0.79
C TYR A 149 10.10 5.39 1.73
N ALA A 150 9.54 6.54 2.10
CA ALA A 150 10.11 7.40 3.15
C ALA A 150 10.16 6.64 4.48
N GLN A 151 9.06 5.97 4.83
CA GLN A 151 8.98 5.11 6.01
C GLN A 151 10.04 4.01 5.99
N LEU A 152 10.14 3.24 4.89
CA LEU A 152 11.11 2.14 4.79
C LEU A 152 12.56 2.64 4.80
N ALA A 153 12.85 3.79 4.16
CA ALA A 153 14.17 4.41 4.19
C ALA A 153 14.57 4.80 5.62
N CYS A 154 13.69 5.50 6.34
CA CYS A 154 13.89 5.86 7.74
C CYS A 154 14.06 4.60 8.62
N LEU A 155 13.25 3.57 8.41
CA LEU A 155 13.31 2.34 9.20
C LEU A 155 14.64 1.60 8.99
N LEU A 156 15.09 1.43 7.74
CA LEU A 156 16.38 0.78 7.48
C LEU A 156 17.55 1.66 7.94
N ALA A 157 17.47 2.99 7.81
CA ALA A 157 18.46 3.90 8.37
C ALA A 157 18.55 3.78 9.89
N TYR A 158 17.41 3.66 10.57
CA TYR A 158 17.37 3.39 12.01
C TYR A 158 18.04 2.05 12.33
N CYS A 159 17.69 0.98 11.60
CA CYS A 159 18.29 -0.34 11.80
C CYS A 159 19.82 -0.30 11.63
N TRP A 160 20.29 0.41 10.61
CA TRP A 160 21.71 0.63 10.34
C TRP A 160 22.39 1.36 11.50
N CYS A 161 21.84 2.50 11.92
CA CYS A 161 22.38 3.27 13.04
C CYS A 161 22.31 2.50 14.36
N ARG A 162 21.30 1.67 14.56
CA ARG A 162 21.07 0.96 15.82
C ARG A 162 21.98 -0.25 15.97
N TRP A 163 22.18 -1.04 14.92
CA TRP A 163 22.81 -2.35 15.00
C TRP A 163 24.08 -2.53 14.16
N LYS A 164 24.39 -1.60 13.25
CA LYS A 164 25.61 -1.68 12.42
C LYS A 164 26.62 -0.59 12.76
N GLN A 165 26.23 0.68 12.66
CA GLN A 165 27.12 1.81 12.86
C GLN A 165 26.44 2.88 13.73
N PRO A 166 26.66 2.86 15.06
CA PRO A 166 26.06 3.80 16.01
C PRO A 166 26.21 5.27 15.64
N HIS A 167 25.10 5.93 15.35
CA HIS A 167 25.02 7.37 15.15
C HIS A 167 23.77 7.94 15.82
N ALA A 168 23.92 8.53 17.01
CA ALA A 168 22.81 8.87 17.90
C ALA A 168 21.77 9.81 17.27
N LEU A 169 22.20 10.93 16.69
CA LEU A 169 21.29 11.91 16.08
C LEU A 169 20.49 11.30 14.93
N LEU A 170 21.19 10.66 13.98
CA LEU A 170 20.56 9.99 12.85
C LEU A 170 19.61 8.88 13.29
N ALA A 171 19.95 8.10 14.33
CA ALA A 171 19.05 7.09 14.89
C ALA A 171 17.76 7.71 15.46
N VAL A 172 17.87 8.84 16.16
CA VAL A 172 16.71 9.58 16.70
C VAL A 172 15.81 10.07 15.56
N LEU A 173 16.39 10.75 14.57
CA LEU A 173 15.64 11.29 13.42
C LEU A 173 15.01 10.16 12.58
N ALA A 174 15.75 9.08 12.35
CA ALA A 174 15.28 7.93 11.59
C ALA A 174 14.16 7.16 12.31
N ALA A 175 14.25 6.98 13.63
CA ALA A 175 13.18 6.38 14.42
C ALA A 175 11.90 7.23 14.40
N ALA A 176 12.04 8.55 14.63
CA ALA A 176 10.91 9.47 14.62
C ALA A 176 10.25 9.53 13.23
N GLY A 177 11.06 9.64 12.17
CA GLY A 177 10.60 9.62 10.79
C GLY A 177 9.91 8.31 10.42
N ALA A 178 10.47 7.16 10.79
CA ALA A 178 9.87 5.86 10.50
C ALA A 178 8.49 5.70 11.16
N LEU A 179 8.33 6.13 12.43
CA LEU A 179 7.03 6.13 13.12
C LEU A 179 6.04 7.08 12.44
N PHE A 180 6.46 8.33 12.19
CA PHE A 180 5.63 9.35 11.59
C PHE A 180 5.12 8.95 10.20
N PHE A 181 6.02 8.51 9.30
CA PHE A 181 5.63 8.10 7.96
C PHE A 181 4.80 6.81 7.97
N ALA A 182 5.02 5.89 8.93
CA ALA A 182 4.17 4.69 9.07
C ALA A 182 2.73 5.08 9.47
N TYR A 183 2.60 6.06 10.37
CA TYR A 183 1.30 6.59 10.76
C TYR A 183 0.63 7.38 9.63
N ALA A 184 1.38 8.19 8.88
CA ALA A 184 0.87 8.87 7.70
C ALA A 184 0.36 7.88 6.64
N CYS A 185 1.08 6.77 6.40
CA CYS A 185 0.58 5.67 5.56
C CYS A 185 -0.76 5.10 6.05
N LEU A 186 -0.95 4.99 7.36
CA LEU A 186 -2.21 4.51 7.96
C LEU A 186 -3.37 5.50 7.72
N LEU A 187 -3.11 6.81 7.86
CA LEU A 187 -4.09 7.86 7.57
C LEU A 187 -4.46 7.93 6.07
N LEU A 188 -3.48 7.76 5.18
CA LEU A 188 -3.73 7.72 3.74
C LEU A 188 -4.51 6.47 3.34
N LYS A 189 -4.20 5.33 3.99
CA LYS A 189 -4.73 4.04 3.61
C LYS A 189 -4.94 3.17 4.86
N PRO A 190 -6.18 3.06 5.37
CA PRO A 190 -6.49 2.23 6.54
C PRO A 190 -6.10 0.76 6.38
N SER A 191 -5.98 0.26 5.14
CA SER A 191 -5.46 -1.08 4.88
C SER A 191 -4.00 -1.28 5.31
N TRP A 192 -3.29 -0.23 5.69
CA TRP A 192 -1.90 -0.30 6.14
C TRP A 192 -1.75 -0.68 7.63
N LEU A 193 -2.84 -1.00 8.36
CA LEU A 193 -2.79 -1.23 9.82
C LEU A 193 -1.77 -2.29 10.24
N PHE A 194 -1.83 -3.52 9.70
CA PHE A 194 -0.85 -4.54 10.08
C PHE A 194 0.55 -4.26 9.50
N ALA A 195 0.65 -3.53 8.39
CA ALA A 195 1.94 -3.07 7.87
C ALA A 195 2.58 -2.07 8.84
N PHE A 196 1.81 -1.11 9.36
CA PHE A 196 2.20 -0.18 10.40
C PHE A 196 2.72 -0.95 11.63
N LEU A 197 1.93 -1.87 12.19
CA LEU A 197 2.33 -2.66 13.36
C LEU A 197 3.63 -3.45 13.13
N ALA A 198 3.75 -4.13 11.99
CA ALA A 198 4.92 -4.94 11.68
C ALA A 198 6.19 -4.09 11.50
N THR A 199 6.06 -2.91 10.89
CA THR A 199 7.21 -2.07 10.53
C THR A 199 7.65 -1.11 11.63
N ILE A 200 6.81 -0.80 12.61
CA ILE A 200 7.24 -0.04 13.80
C ILE A 200 7.89 -0.94 14.86
N ALA A 201 7.61 -2.25 14.85
CA ALA A 201 8.13 -3.19 15.84
C ALA A 201 9.68 -3.12 16.04
N PRO A 202 10.51 -3.01 14.98
CA PRO A 202 11.96 -2.88 15.15
C PRO A 202 12.38 -1.67 15.97
N ILE A 203 11.62 -0.56 15.93
CA ILE A 203 11.92 0.67 16.67
C ILE A 203 11.79 0.43 18.17
N PHE A 204 10.74 -0.29 18.59
CA PHE A 204 10.52 -0.63 19.99
C PHE A 204 11.46 -1.73 20.47
N VAL A 205 11.76 -2.73 19.63
CA VAL A 205 12.79 -3.74 19.93
C VAL A 205 14.16 -3.08 20.15
N GLY A 206 14.48 -2.04 19.36
CA GLY A 206 15.73 -1.29 19.48
C GLY A 206 15.86 -0.44 20.75
N ILE A 207 14.82 -0.31 21.57
CA ILE A 207 14.92 0.29 22.92
C ILE A 207 15.82 -0.56 23.82
N VAL A 208 15.79 -1.88 23.64
CA VAL A 208 16.55 -2.84 24.46
C VAL A 208 17.95 -3.05 23.86
N GLY A 209 18.93 -3.35 24.72
CA GLY A 209 20.29 -3.75 24.32
C GLY A 209 21.33 -2.63 24.31
N LYS A 210 22.59 -3.00 24.02
CA LYS A 210 23.74 -2.10 23.96
C LYS A 210 23.90 -1.47 22.55
N GLY A 211 24.72 -0.43 22.41
CA GLY A 211 25.11 0.17 21.12
C GLY A 211 24.76 1.65 20.95
N LEU A 212 23.61 2.10 21.48
CA LEU A 212 23.24 3.52 21.52
C LEU A 212 23.02 3.99 22.97
N PRO A 213 23.30 5.27 23.30
CA PRO A 213 22.93 5.86 24.58
C PRO A 213 21.44 5.68 24.87
N LEU A 214 21.07 5.44 26.13
CA LEU A 214 19.66 5.24 26.53
C LEU A 214 18.78 6.42 26.08
N ARG A 215 19.28 7.65 26.20
CA ARG A 215 18.60 8.86 25.72
C ARG A 215 18.22 8.76 24.24
N ALA A 216 19.15 8.40 23.36
CA ALA A 216 18.88 8.27 21.94
C ALA A 216 17.87 7.14 21.63
N ARG A 217 17.93 6.04 22.40
CA ARG A 217 16.98 4.92 22.28
C ARG A 217 15.54 5.28 22.66
N LEU A 218 15.34 6.27 23.53
CA LEU A 218 14.02 6.70 24.00
C LEU A 218 13.50 7.95 23.26
N ILE A 219 14.37 8.92 22.98
CA ILE A 219 13.98 10.20 22.35
C ILE A 219 13.43 9.98 20.94
N GLY A 220 14.05 9.09 20.13
CA GLY A 220 13.56 8.81 18.77
C GLY A 220 12.10 8.32 18.74
N PRO A 221 11.78 7.23 19.47
CA PRO A 221 10.40 6.76 19.60
C PRO A 221 9.46 7.81 20.22
N ALA A 222 9.88 8.51 21.29
CA ALA A 222 9.07 9.52 21.95
C ALA A 222 8.73 10.69 21.01
N LEU A 223 9.70 11.17 20.25
CA LEU A 223 9.49 12.22 19.24
C LEU A 223 8.56 11.74 18.13
N GLY A 224 8.71 10.50 17.65
CA GLY A 224 7.79 9.93 16.67
C GLY A 224 6.35 9.85 17.18
N VAL A 225 6.14 9.37 18.41
CA VAL A 225 4.81 9.33 19.05
C VAL A 225 4.24 10.73 19.23
N LEU A 226 5.05 11.70 19.65
CA LEU A 226 4.64 13.10 19.78
C LEU A 226 4.17 13.67 18.44
N LEU A 227 4.94 13.47 17.36
CA LEU A 227 4.58 13.90 16.01
C LEU A 227 3.27 13.26 15.53
N CYS A 228 3.09 11.95 15.76
CA CYS A 228 1.83 11.27 15.48
C CYS A 228 0.66 11.85 16.29
N GLY A 229 0.88 12.16 17.56
CA GLY A 229 -0.11 12.77 18.45
C GLY A 229 -0.53 14.17 17.98
N VAL A 230 0.42 15.00 17.55
CA VAL A 230 0.14 16.31 16.95
C VAL A 230 -0.72 16.17 15.69
N PHE A 231 -0.37 15.23 14.80
CA PHE A 231 -1.15 14.97 13.57
C PHE A 231 -2.53 14.37 13.85
N LEU A 232 -2.69 13.58 14.91
CA LEU A 232 -3.99 13.08 15.35
C LEU A 232 -4.87 14.20 15.90
N TRP A 233 -4.28 15.20 16.56
CA TRP A 233 -4.99 16.31 17.19
C TRP A 233 -5.26 17.48 16.24
N LEU A 234 -4.56 17.56 15.11
CA LEU A 234 -4.72 18.64 14.13
C LEU A 234 -6.15 18.78 13.55
N PRO A 235 -6.89 17.71 13.20
CA PRO A 235 -8.16 17.86 12.49
C PRO A 235 -9.23 18.64 13.27
N PRO A 236 -9.52 18.37 14.55
CA PRO A 236 -10.45 19.18 15.35
C PRO A 236 -10.17 20.69 15.33
N GLU A 237 -8.90 21.09 15.31
CA GLU A 237 -8.47 22.49 15.26
C GLU A 237 -8.65 23.14 13.88
N LEU A 238 -8.97 22.35 12.84
CA LEU A 238 -9.18 22.79 11.45
C LEU A 238 -10.67 22.86 11.05
N TRP A 239 -11.57 23.11 12.01
CA TRP A 239 -13.02 23.17 11.79
C TRP A 239 -13.57 21.91 11.09
N PHE A 240 -13.18 20.75 11.60
CA PHE A 240 -13.53 19.46 11.03
C PHE A 240 -14.99 19.07 11.30
N VAL A 241 -15.78 18.98 10.24
CA VAL A 241 -17.17 18.51 10.27
C VAL A 241 -17.21 17.04 9.88
N LYS A 242 -17.58 16.17 10.82
CA LYS A 242 -17.71 14.71 10.60
C LYS A 242 -19.01 14.38 9.87
N ASP A 243 -18.94 13.49 8.87
CA ASP A 243 -20.15 12.96 8.25
C ASP A 243 -20.74 11.78 9.05
N LYS A 244 -22.04 11.54 8.88
CA LYS A 244 -22.71 10.37 9.47
C LYS A 244 -22.18 9.05 8.88
N ARG A 245 -21.73 9.07 7.62
CA ARG A 245 -21.25 7.90 6.88
C ARG A 245 -19.94 7.34 7.45
N SER A 246 -19.10 8.16 8.08
CA SER A 246 -17.90 7.71 8.82
C SER A 246 -18.20 6.63 9.86
N ARG A 247 -19.41 6.64 10.44
CA ARG A 247 -19.81 5.70 11.50
C ARG A 247 -20.30 4.36 10.97
N THR A 248 -20.90 4.35 9.78
CA THR A 248 -21.56 3.16 9.22
C THR A 248 -20.79 2.50 8.09
N PHE A 249 -19.81 3.18 7.47
CA PHE A 249 -19.06 2.65 6.32
C PHE A 249 -18.34 1.33 6.63
N LEU A 250 -17.43 1.32 7.62
CA LEU A 250 -16.70 0.10 7.99
C LEU A 250 -17.65 -1.03 8.46
N PRO A 251 -18.63 -0.80 9.35
CA PRO A 251 -19.60 -1.82 9.72
C PRO A 251 -20.34 -2.43 8.52
N SER A 252 -20.80 -1.59 7.57
CA SER A 252 -21.43 -2.05 6.34
C SER A 252 -20.47 -2.88 5.49
N THR A 253 -19.21 -2.46 5.34
CA THR A 253 -18.19 -3.22 4.59
C THR A 253 -17.90 -4.57 5.24
N LEU A 254 -17.76 -4.61 6.58
CA LEU A 254 -17.53 -5.85 7.31
C LEU A 254 -18.69 -6.82 7.10
N PHE A 255 -19.93 -6.33 7.11
CA PHE A 255 -21.09 -7.16 6.81
C PHE A 255 -21.06 -7.68 5.37
N THR A 256 -20.99 -6.80 4.37
CA THR A 256 -21.16 -7.20 2.96
C THR A 256 -20.04 -8.09 2.46
N ILE A 257 -18.80 -7.86 2.88
CA ILE A 257 -17.65 -8.69 2.50
C ILE A 257 -17.74 -10.09 3.12
N HIS A 258 -18.35 -10.22 4.29
CA HIS A 258 -18.46 -11.50 5.02
C HIS A 258 -19.88 -12.07 4.98
N SER A 259 -20.74 -11.58 4.08
CA SER A 259 -22.16 -11.91 4.03
C SER A 259 -22.41 -13.41 3.97
N ARG A 260 -21.62 -14.17 3.20
CA ARG A 260 -21.69 -15.65 3.15
C ARG A 260 -21.43 -16.34 4.49
N LEU A 261 -20.51 -15.82 5.30
CA LEU A 261 -20.22 -16.40 6.62
C LEU A 261 -21.27 -15.95 7.64
N ILE A 262 -21.71 -14.70 7.53
CA ILE A 262 -22.72 -14.09 8.39
C ILE A 262 -24.10 -14.72 8.15
N GLU A 263 -24.49 -14.99 6.91
CA GLU A 263 -25.75 -15.66 6.57
C GLU A 263 -25.84 -17.04 7.23
N LYS A 264 -24.75 -17.81 7.20
CA LYS A 264 -24.67 -19.11 7.89
C LYS A 264 -24.84 -18.97 9.40
N LYS A 265 -24.22 -17.94 10.00
CA LYS A 265 -24.35 -17.63 11.43
C LYS A 265 -25.79 -17.25 11.79
N LEU A 266 -26.38 -16.32 11.05
CA LEU A 266 -27.76 -15.88 11.25
C LEU A 266 -28.76 -17.03 11.06
N THR A 267 -28.50 -17.94 10.13
CA THR A 267 -29.32 -19.16 9.94
C THR A 267 -29.25 -20.08 11.15
N ALA A 268 -28.05 -20.30 11.70
CA ALA A 268 -27.88 -21.08 12.92
C ALA A 268 -28.54 -20.40 14.13
N ASP A 269 -28.48 -19.07 14.21
CA ASP A 269 -29.14 -18.29 15.27
C ASP A 269 -30.67 -18.41 15.20
N ALA A 270 -31.26 -18.27 14.00
CA ALA A 270 -32.68 -18.46 13.79
C ALA A 270 -33.14 -19.90 14.13
N ALA A 271 -32.31 -20.90 13.79
CA ALA A 271 -32.59 -22.30 14.11
C ALA A 271 -32.57 -22.59 15.62
N ALA A 272 -31.73 -21.89 16.37
CA ALA A 272 -31.63 -22.02 17.83
C ALA A 272 -32.76 -21.29 18.59
N MET A 273 -33.50 -20.39 17.93
CA MET A 273 -34.61 -19.66 18.56
C MET A 273 -35.87 -20.53 18.70
N PRO A 274 -36.64 -20.40 19.81
CA PRO A 274 -37.90 -21.12 20.02
C PRO A 274 -38.92 -20.89 18.89
N ALA A 275 -39.76 -21.90 18.63
CA ALA A 275 -40.89 -21.74 17.72
C ALA A 275 -41.87 -20.69 18.27
N GLY A 276 -42.28 -19.73 17.43
CA GLY A 276 -43.20 -18.66 17.80
C GLY A 276 -42.55 -17.40 18.39
N ASP A 277 -41.23 -17.36 18.57
CA ASP A 277 -40.52 -16.13 18.95
C ASP A 277 -40.68 -15.07 17.84
N PRO A 278 -41.26 -13.87 18.13
CA PRO A 278 -41.39 -12.81 17.15
C PRO A 278 -40.06 -12.40 16.50
N GLU A 279 -38.94 -12.51 17.24
CA GLU A 279 -37.61 -12.19 16.72
C GLU A 279 -37.14 -13.20 15.68
N LYS A 280 -37.51 -14.47 15.85
CA LYS A 280 -37.23 -15.52 14.86
C LYS A 280 -37.87 -15.19 13.52
N ALA A 281 -39.16 -14.81 13.53
CA ALA A 281 -39.87 -14.44 12.31
C ALA A 281 -39.26 -13.19 11.62
N ARG A 282 -38.84 -12.19 12.41
CA ARG A 282 -38.14 -11.00 11.89
C ARG A 282 -36.80 -11.36 11.25
N LEU A 283 -36.01 -12.22 11.91
CA LEU A 283 -34.72 -12.67 11.40
C LEU A 283 -34.86 -13.55 10.15
N GLU A 284 -35.84 -14.45 10.10
CA GLU A 284 -36.13 -15.29 8.93
C GLU A 284 -36.55 -14.46 7.70
N THR A 285 -37.29 -13.37 7.93
CA THR A 285 -37.63 -12.40 6.87
C THR A 285 -36.37 -11.74 6.32
N LEU A 286 -35.50 -11.24 7.21
CA LEU A 286 -34.23 -10.62 6.82
C LEU A 286 -33.30 -11.61 6.09
N LEU A 287 -33.24 -12.87 6.55
CA LEU A 287 -32.46 -13.94 5.93
C LEU A 287 -32.96 -14.26 4.51
N THR A 288 -34.27 -14.26 4.30
CA THR A 288 -34.88 -14.50 2.98
C THR A 288 -34.47 -13.40 2.00
N GLU A 289 -34.53 -12.14 2.42
CA GLU A 289 -34.06 -11.01 1.62
C GLU A 289 -32.55 -11.11 1.34
N LEU A 290 -31.74 -11.39 2.37
CA LEU A 290 -30.29 -11.55 2.22
C LEU A 290 -29.95 -12.62 1.17
N ARG A 291 -30.60 -13.78 1.22
CA ARG A 291 -30.36 -14.88 0.27
C ARG A 291 -30.73 -14.51 -1.15
N SER A 292 -31.87 -13.84 -1.34
CA SER A 292 -32.30 -13.33 -2.66
C SER A 292 -31.26 -12.37 -3.24
N GLU A 293 -30.85 -11.37 -2.46
CA GLU A 293 -29.90 -10.35 -2.89
C GLU A 293 -28.48 -10.92 -3.06
N MET A 294 -28.10 -11.91 -2.25
CA MET A 294 -26.85 -12.64 -2.43
C MET A 294 -26.82 -13.43 -3.73
N HIS A 295 -27.93 -14.06 -4.14
CA HIS A 295 -28.00 -14.77 -5.41
C HIS A 295 -27.73 -13.81 -6.59
N VAL A 296 -28.31 -12.62 -6.55
CA VAL A 296 -28.03 -11.57 -7.54
C VAL A 296 -26.55 -11.16 -7.49
N ALA A 297 -25.99 -10.96 -6.30
CA ALA A 297 -24.57 -10.61 -6.12
C ALA A 297 -23.62 -11.65 -6.74
N GLU A 298 -23.98 -12.94 -6.70
CA GLU A 298 -23.22 -14.04 -7.28
C GLU A 298 -23.20 -13.99 -8.81
N THR A 299 -24.32 -13.60 -9.44
CA THR A 299 -24.37 -13.42 -10.90
C THR A 299 -23.53 -12.24 -11.41
N MET A 300 -23.22 -11.27 -10.54
CA MET A 300 -22.46 -10.05 -10.88
C MET A 300 -20.98 -10.07 -10.43
N GLN A 301 -20.40 -11.26 -10.20
CA GLN A 301 -19.11 -11.45 -9.54
C GLN A 301 -17.85 -10.99 -10.31
N HIS A 302 -17.96 -10.38 -11.50
CA HIS A 302 -16.84 -10.13 -12.41
C HIS A 302 -15.60 -9.42 -11.82
N ASN A 303 -15.75 -8.65 -10.74
CA ASN A 303 -14.64 -7.96 -10.06
C ASN A 303 -14.13 -8.68 -8.80
N TYR A 304 -14.72 -9.82 -8.43
CA TYR A 304 -14.58 -10.50 -7.16
C TYR A 304 -14.38 -12.01 -7.34
N GLU A 305 -13.45 -12.40 -8.22
CA GLU A 305 -13.24 -13.79 -8.66
C GLU A 305 -13.00 -14.76 -7.49
N LYS A 306 -12.13 -14.44 -6.53
CA LYS A 306 -11.82 -15.35 -5.42
C LYS A 306 -12.82 -15.28 -4.28
N LEU A 307 -13.45 -14.12 -4.08
CA LEU A 307 -14.54 -13.98 -3.10
C LEU A 307 -15.81 -14.71 -3.59
N GLY A 308 -16.02 -14.76 -4.91
CA GLY A 308 -17.08 -15.52 -5.59
C GLY A 308 -18.47 -14.88 -5.58
N PHE A 309 -18.58 -13.61 -5.18
CA PHE A 309 -19.80 -12.79 -5.25
C PHE A 309 -19.42 -11.30 -5.20
N ASN A 310 -20.33 -10.42 -5.62
CA ASN A 310 -20.11 -8.97 -5.65
C ASN A 310 -20.63 -8.26 -4.37
N PRO A 311 -19.77 -7.96 -3.38
CA PRO A 311 -20.17 -7.25 -2.16
C PRO A 311 -20.56 -5.79 -2.41
N ASP A 312 -20.09 -5.16 -3.51
CA ASP A 312 -20.47 -3.78 -3.86
C ASP A 312 -21.94 -3.70 -4.30
N TYR A 313 -22.48 -4.78 -4.88
CA TYR A 313 -23.90 -4.86 -5.16
C TYR A 313 -24.71 -4.77 -3.86
N LEU A 314 -24.38 -5.60 -2.87
CA LEU A 314 -25.03 -5.57 -1.56
C LEU A 314 -24.88 -4.20 -0.89
N PHE A 315 -23.70 -3.58 -1.00
CA PHE A 315 -23.41 -2.32 -0.32
C PHE A 315 -24.10 -1.10 -0.97
N TYR A 316 -24.08 -0.99 -2.31
CA TYR A 316 -24.45 0.24 -3.02
C TYR A 316 -25.73 0.14 -3.84
N ARG A 317 -26.20 -1.07 -4.19
CA ARG A 317 -27.31 -1.25 -5.14
C ARG A 317 -28.50 -2.00 -4.55
N SER A 318 -28.25 -2.92 -3.63
CA SER A 318 -29.27 -3.69 -2.95
C SER A 318 -30.03 -2.84 -1.94
N HIS A 319 -31.34 -3.07 -1.82
CA HIS A 319 -32.15 -2.51 -0.73
C HIS A 319 -31.85 -3.17 0.63
N PHE A 320 -31.16 -4.32 0.64
CA PHE A 320 -30.89 -5.10 1.83
C PHE A 320 -30.21 -4.30 2.95
N MET A 321 -29.28 -3.40 2.62
CA MET A 321 -28.57 -2.63 3.65
C MET A 321 -29.50 -1.66 4.38
N ILE A 322 -30.57 -1.20 3.73
CA ILE A 322 -31.62 -0.38 4.35
C ILE A 322 -32.47 -1.26 5.28
N SER A 323 -32.85 -2.45 4.83
CA SER A 323 -33.58 -3.45 5.63
C SER A 323 -32.80 -3.87 6.86
N LEU A 324 -31.49 -4.13 6.72
CA LEU A 324 -30.56 -4.43 7.81
C LEU A 324 -30.44 -3.26 8.80
N TYR A 325 -30.36 -2.02 8.29
CA TYR A 325 -30.33 -0.82 9.12
C TYR A 325 -31.59 -0.68 9.97
N ASN A 326 -32.75 -0.88 9.37
CA ASN A 326 -34.04 -0.84 10.06
C ASN A 326 -34.17 -1.99 11.07
N TYR A 327 -33.76 -3.20 10.69
CA TYR A 327 -33.73 -4.38 11.57
C TYR A 327 -32.87 -4.13 12.82
N ALA A 328 -31.69 -3.52 12.64
CA ALA A 328 -30.79 -3.16 13.73
C ALA A 328 -31.29 -1.99 14.60
N GLY A 329 -32.45 -1.42 14.31
CA GLY A 329 -33.12 -0.42 15.14
C GLY A 329 -33.09 1.00 14.58
N GLY A 330 -32.75 1.21 13.31
CA GLY A 330 -32.91 2.48 12.60
C GLY A 330 -31.97 3.60 13.07
N ASP A 331 -30.91 3.27 13.82
CA ASP A 331 -29.94 4.21 14.38
C ASP A 331 -28.50 3.84 13.97
N PRO A 332 -27.63 4.82 13.62
CA PRO A 332 -26.26 4.54 13.18
C PRO A 332 -25.38 3.80 14.20
N GLU A 333 -25.51 4.09 15.49
CA GLU A 333 -24.70 3.43 16.53
C GLU A 333 -25.22 2.02 16.81
N LYS A 334 -26.53 1.82 16.82
CA LYS A 334 -27.12 0.48 16.94
C LYS A 334 -26.74 -0.40 15.75
N PHE A 335 -26.87 0.12 14.53
CA PHE A 335 -26.44 -0.57 13.31
C PHE A 335 -24.96 -0.91 13.33
N ARG A 336 -24.10 0.06 13.67
CA ARG A 336 -22.65 -0.15 13.83
C ARG A 336 -22.36 -1.27 14.82
N SER A 337 -22.97 -1.21 16.00
CA SER A 337 -22.78 -2.18 17.07
C SER A 337 -23.27 -3.57 16.66
N TYR A 338 -24.38 -3.64 15.93
CA TYR A 338 -24.93 -4.89 15.41
C TYR A 338 -23.96 -5.54 14.41
N CYS A 339 -23.55 -4.82 13.37
CA CYS A 339 -22.65 -5.35 12.33
C CYS A 339 -21.27 -5.74 12.86
N ILE A 340 -20.67 -4.92 13.74
CA ILE A 340 -19.37 -5.25 14.36
C ILE A 340 -19.49 -6.51 15.22
N ARG A 341 -20.52 -6.59 16.07
CA ARG A 341 -20.75 -7.77 16.91
C ARG A 341 -20.95 -9.00 16.07
N LEU A 342 -21.78 -8.91 15.03
CA LEU A 342 -22.08 -10.04 14.14
C LEU A 342 -20.82 -10.52 13.40
N TYR A 343 -19.99 -9.61 12.91
CA TYR A 343 -18.69 -9.94 12.32
C TYR A 343 -17.80 -10.68 13.33
N LEU A 344 -17.63 -10.15 14.54
CA LEU A 344 -16.79 -10.75 15.58
C LEU A 344 -17.31 -12.12 16.01
N THR A 345 -18.62 -12.25 16.27
CA THR A 345 -19.22 -13.53 16.65
C THR A 345 -19.12 -14.54 15.53
N THR A 346 -19.29 -14.13 14.27
CA THR A 346 -19.10 -15.02 13.11
C THR A 346 -17.68 -15.53 13.03
N ALA A 347 -16.69 -14.67 13.27
CA ALA A 347 -15.28 -15.06 13.29
C ALA A 347 -14.98 -16.07 14.43
N LEU A 348 -15.61 -15.88 15.60
CA LEU A 348 -15.43 -16.77 16.76
C LEU A 348 -16.15 -18.12 16.59
N THR A 349 -17.33 -18.15 15.99
CA THR A 349 -18.10 -19.40 15.80
C THR A 349 -17.72 -20.15 14.53
N ASN A 350 -17.09 -19.49 13.56
CA ASN A 350 -16.61 -20.10 12.32
C ASN A 350 -15.17 -19.66 11.98
N PRO A 351 -14.18 -20.00 12.82
CA PRO A 351 -12.80 -19.58 12.62
C PRO A 351 -12.19 -20.20 11.35
N ALA A 352 -12.56 -21.43 11.01
CA ALA A 352 -12.10 -22.10 9.79
C ALA A 352 -12.60 -21.38 8.52
N GLY A 353 -13.87 -20.95 8.48
CA GLY A 353 -14.43 -20.17 7.37
C GLY A 353 -13.75 -18.82 7.21
N MET A 354 -13.48 -18.13 8.33
CA MET A 354 -12.74 -16.87 8.32
C MET A 354 -11.30 -17.06 7.84
N ALA A 355 -10.59 -18.07 8.36
CA ALA A 355 -9.24 -18.41 7.93
C ALA A 355 -9.19 -18.76 6.44
N ASN A 356 -10.15 -19.55 5.94
CA ASN A 356 -10.26 -19.87 4.52
C ASN A 356 -10.46 -18.61 3.66
N LYS A 357 -11.32 -17.68 4.07
CA LYS A 357 -11.51 -16.39 3.39
C LYS A 357 -10.21 -15.60 3.36
N VAL A 358 -9.53 -15.48 4.49
CA VAL A 358 -8.25 -14.77 4.59
C VAL A 358 -7.20 -15.40 3.69
N LEU A 359 -6.98 -16.73 3.75
CA LEU A 359 -6.01 -17.45 2.92
C LEU A 359 -6.32 -17.31 1.43
N THR A 360 -7.60 -17.41 1.06
CA THR A 360 -8.08 -17.22 -0.31
C THR A 360 -7.72 -15.83 -0.82
N GLN A 361 -7.91 -14.78 -0.02
CA GLN A 361 -7.54 -13.42 -0.40
C GLN A 361 -6.01 -13.23 -0.42
N MET A 362 -5.30 -13.74 0.58
CA MET A 362 -3.83 -13.70 0.67
C MET A 362 -3.14 -14.41 -0.50
N SER A 363 -3.81 -15.39 -1.12
CA SER A 363 -3.30 -16.05 -2.33
C SER A 363 -3.06 -15.07 -3.49
N HIS A 364 -3.67 -13.88 -3.53
CA HIS A 364 -3.34 -12.83 -4.50
C HIS A 364 -1.91 -12.26 -4.35
N VAL A 365 -1.31 -12.39 -3.17
CA VAL A 365 0.06 -11.93 -2.88
C VAL A 365 1.05 -13.09 -2.86
N LEU A 366 0.61 -14.27 -2.43
CA LEU A 366 1.42 -15.50 -2.45
C LEU A 366 1.54 -16.08 -3.87
N LEU A 367 0.51 -15.91 -4.69
CA LEU A 367 0.45 -16.36 -6.09
C LEU A 367 0.01 -15.17 -6.97
N PRO A 368 0.83 -14.11 -7.07
CA PRO A 368 0.45 -12.88 -7.76
C PRO A 368 0.33 -13.11 -9.26
N SER A 369 -0.64 -12.46 -9.89
CA SER A 369 -0.68 -12.34 -11.34
C SER A 369 0.40 -11.37 -11.82
N GLY A 370 0.85 -11.49 -13.07
CA GLY A 370 1.78 -10.52 -13.68
C GLY A 370 1.26 -9.07 -13.63
N SER A 371 -0.07 -8.88 -13.69
CA SER A 371 -0.73 -7.58 -13.54
C SER A 371 -0.60 -6.95 -12.15
N THR A 372 -0.21 -7.73 -11.13
CA THR A 372 0.17 -7.17 -9.82
C THR A 372 1.44 -6.32 -9.96
N PHE A 373 2.40 -6.78 -10.75
CA PHE A 373 3.69 -6.11 -10.93
C PHE A 373 3.70 -5.13 -12.10
N TYR A 374 3.07 -5.46 -13.23
CA TYR A 374 3.08 -4.61 -14.42
C TYR A 374 1.83 -4.79 -15.26
N ARG A 375 1.18 -3.67 -15.60
CA ARG A 375 0.02 -3.64 -16.49
C ARG A 375 0.09 -2.43 -17.41
N ALA A 376 -0.06 -2.67 -18.71
CA ALA A 376 0.03 -1.62 -19.74
C ALA A 376 -1.27 -1.44 -20.55
N ASP A 377 -2.23 -2.36 -20.42
CA ASP A 377 -3.54 -2.37 -21.04
C ASP A 377 -4.57 -1.57 -20.21
N LEU A 378 -4.23 -0.33 -19.85
CA LEU A 378 -5.19 0.57 -19.23
C LEU A 378 -6.22 1.02 -20.27
N VAL A 379 -7.50 0.98 -19.88
CA VAL A 379 -8.61 1.42 -20.76
C VAL A 379 -8.76 2.93 -20.65
N TRP A 380 -7.84 3.66 -21.28
CA TRP A 380 -7.75 5.14 -21.19
C TRP A 380 -9.05 5.85 -21.56
N LYS A 381 -9.79 5.35 -22.55
CA LYS A 381 -11.10 5.92 -22.92
C LYS A 381 -12.09 5.89 -21.75
N ARG A 382 -12.10 4.81 -20.96
CA ARG A 382 -12.96 4.69 -19.78
C ARG A 382 -12.48 5.63 -18.67
N ILE A 383 -11.17 5.71 -18.45
CA ILE A 383 -10.55 6.60 -17.45
C ILE A 383 -10.87 8.07 -17.78
N ALA A 384 -10.66 8.50 -19.02
CA ALA A 384 -10.93 9.87 -19.47
C ALA A 384 -12.43 10.21 -19.32
N LYS A 385 -13.32 9.31 -19.76
CA LYS A 385 -14.76 9.50 -19.58
C LYS A 385 -15.14 9.64 -18.10
N SER A 386 -14.60 8.76 -17.26
CA SER A 386 -14.83 8.79 -15.80
C SER A 386 -14.29 10.06 -15.14
N THR A 387 -13.20 10.62 -15.66
CA THR A 387 -12.59 11.85 -15.12
C THR A 387 -13.45 13.06 -15.44
N GLY A 388 -13.90 13.18 -16.69
CA GLY A 388 -14.79 14.27 -17.12
C GLY A 388 -16.19 14.25 -16.48
N SER A 389 -16.59 13.12 -15.90
CA SER A 389 -17.85 12.97 -15.16
C SER A 389 -17.61 12.61 -13.69
N SER A 390 -16.49 13.04 -13.10
CA SER A 390 -16.11 12.67 -11.74
C SER A 390 -17.01 13.31 -10.67
N PHE A 391 -17.50 14.52 -10.95
CA PHE A 391 -18.54 15.23 -10.18
C PHE A 391 -19.22 16.27 -11.08
N GLY A 392 -20.40 16.75 -10.69
CA GLY A 392 -21.15 17.80 -11.39
C GLY A 392 -20.85 19.19 -10.84
N MET A 393 -21.20 20.25 -11.59
CA MET A 393 -21.04 21.62 -11.09
C MET A 393 -22.08 22.00 -10.02
N ASP A 394 -23.23 21.30 -10.00
CA ASP A 394 -24.29 21.47 -9.02
C ASP A 394 -23.81 21.27 -7.58
N VAL A 395 -22.84 20.37 -7.37
CA VAL A 395 -22.31 20.09 -6.02
C VAL A 395 -21.31 21.14 -5.52
N VAL A 396 -20.97 22.15 -6.33
CA VAL A 396 -20.09 23.27 -5.95
C VAL A 396 -20.79 24.63 -6.00
N ASP A 397 -22.12 24.67 -6.17
CA ASP A 397 -22.88 25.92 -6.27
C ASP A 397 -22.77 26.80 -5.00
N ASP A 398 -22.60 26.19 -3.84
CA ASP A 398 -22.44 26.89 -2.55
C ASP A 398 -21.00 27.37 -2.29
N TYR A 399 -20.06 27.10 -3.21
CA TYR A 399 -18.64 27.46 -3.06
C TYR A 399 -18.33 28.85 -3.59
N THR A 400 -17.17 29.38 -3.19
CA THR A 400 -16.72 30.71 -3.64
C THR A 400 -16.53 30.73 -5.16
N PRO A 401 -16.74 31.88 -5.84
CA PRO A 401 -16.60 31.97 -7.30
C PRO A 401 -15.24 31.49 -7.82
N GLN A 402 -14.17 31.71 -7.05
CA GLN A 402 -12.82 31.24 -7.40
C GLN A 402 -12.72 29.71 -7.42
N VAL A 403 -13.36 29.02 -6.47
CA VAL A 403 -13.37 27.56 -6.41
C VAL A 403 -14.27 26.97 -7.48
N GLN A 404 -15.42 27.58 -7.76
CA GLN A 404 -16.29 27.20 -8.86
C GLN A 404 -15.56 27.28 -10.21
N GLU A 405 -14.87 28.40 -10.48
CA GLU A 405 -14.11 28.58 -11.70
C GLU A 405 -12.99 27.54 -11.84
N MET A 406 -12.28 27.24 -10.74
CA MET A 406 -11.25 26.20 -10.72
C MET A 406 -11.81 24.82 -11.07
N CYS A 407 -13.00 24.48 -10.56
CA CYS A 407 -13.67 23.22 -10.85
C CYS A 407 -14.16 23.16 -12.30
N ARG A 408 -14.74 24.26 -12.80
CA ARG A 408 -15.21 24.38 -14.19
C ARG A 408 -14.06 24.16 -15.18
N VAL A 409 -12.94 24.87 -14.98
CA VAL A 409 -11.74 24.72 -15.82
C VAL A 409 -11.21 23.29 -15.79
N TYR A 410 -11.18 22.65 -14.61
CA TYR A 410 -10.75 21.25 -14.48
C TYR A 410 -11.69 20.30 -15.24
N LEU A 411 -13.01 20.43 -15.08
CA LEU A 411 -13.99 19.57 -15.75
C LEU A 411 -13.96 19.75 -17.28
N ASP A 412 -13.81 20.98 -17.77
CA ASP A 412 -13.66 21.29 -19.20
C ASP A 412 -12.42 20.60 -19.78
N GLN A 413 -11.26 20.71 -19.09
CA GLN A 413 -10.02 20.02 -19.48
C GLN A 413 -10.16 18.49 -19.42
N ALA A 414 -10.79 17.97 -18.37
CA ALA A 414 -11.04 16.55 -18.19
C ALA A 414 -11.93 15.97 -19.28
N ALA A 415 -12.98 16.68 -19.68
CA ALA A 415 -13.87 16.28 -20.77
C ALA A 415 -13.14 16.24 -22.12
N ALA A 416 -12.29 17.23 -22.39
CA ALA A 416 -11.47 17.32 -23.60
C ALA A 416 -10.43 16.19 -23.72
N MET A 417 -10.00 15.59 -22.59
CA MET A 417 -9.04 14.47 -22.57
C MET A 417 -9.47 13.27 -23.44
N THR A 418 -10.77 13.07 -23.63
CA THR A 418 -11.30 12.00 -24.49
C THR A 418 -10.86 12.11 -25.95
N GLN A 419 -10.51 13.32 -26.40
CA GLN A 419 -10.03 13.62 -27.74
C GLN A 419 -8.53 13.32 -27.90
N HIS A 420 -7.76 13.40 -26.80
CA HIS A 420 -6.30 13.22 -26.78
C HIS A 420 -5.89 12.24 -25.68
N LEU A 421 -6.13 10.95 -25.92
CA LEU A 421 -5.78 9.90 -24.97
C LEU A 421 -4.25 9.71 -24.89
N PRO A 422 -3.68 9.60 -23.67
CA PRO A 422 -2.24 9.39 -23.51
C PRO A 422 -1.82 8.02 -24.06
N LYS A 423 -0.70 8.00 -24.78
CA LYS A 423 -0.04 6.77 -25.22
C LYS A 423 1.14 6.46 -24.30
N LEU A 424 0.85 5.89 -23.13
CA LEU A 424 1.92 5.49 -22.21
C LEU A 424 2.79 4.36 -22.78
N HIS A 425 4.07 4.40 -22.42
CA HIS A 425 5.07 3.45 -22.88
C HIS A 425 4.70 2.00 -22.49
N ARG A 426 4.63 1.12 -23.49
CA ARG A 426 4.35 -0.32 -23.30
C ARG A 426 5.64 -1.11 -23.36
N SER A 427 6.31 -1.28 -22.23
CA SER A 427 7.57 -2.02 -22.17
C SER A 427 7.36 -3.54 -22.25
N LYS A 428 7.98 -4.18 -23.24
CA LYS A 428 8.10 -5.65 -23.28
C LYS A 428 8.92 -6.15 -22.10
N VAL A 429 10.01 -5.46 -21.78
CA VAL A 429 10.90 -5.75 -20.66
C VAL A 429 10.14 -5.76 -19.33
N GLY A 430 9.25 -4.78 -19.11
CA GLY A 430 8.41 -4.72 -17.91
C GLY A 430 7.46 -5.92 -17.78
N ARG A 431 6.85 -6.36 -18.89
CA ARG A 431 6.01 -7.55 -18.91
C ARG A 431 6.79 -8.83 -18.64
N ASP A 432 7.99 -8.96 -19.20
CA ASP A 432 8.81 -10.15 -19.02
C ASP A 432 9.34 -10.25 -17.58
N TRP A 433 9.75 -9.13 -16.98
CA TRP A 433 10.09 -9.09 -15.55
C TRP A 433 8.90 -9.41 -14.65
N ALA A 434 7.70 -8.93 -14.96
CA ALA A 434 6.49 -9.29 -14.20
C ALA A 434 6.19 -10.80 -14.26
N LYS A 435 6.41 -11.45 -15.41
CA LYS A 435 6.30 -12.91 -15.54
C LYS A 435 7.36 -13.64 -14.71
N ILE A 436 8.60 -13.15 -14.74
CA ILE A 436 9.69 -13.72 -13.92
C ILE A 436 9.36 -13.59 -12.44
N ALA A 437 8.99 -12.40 -11.98
CA ALA A 437 8.61 -12.15 -10.58
C ALA A 437 7.45 -13.05 -10.13
N THR A 438 6.45 -13.24 -11.00
CA THR A 438 5.33 -14.17 -10.75
C THR A 438 5.82 -15.61 -10.57
N ARG A 439 6.63 -16.13 -11.50
CA ARG A 439 7.12 -17.51 -11.48
C ARG A 439 8.07 -17.78 -10.31
N LEU A 440 8.88 -16.80 -9.96
CA LEU A 440 9.89 -16.93 -8.90
C LEU A 440 9.38 -16.52 -7.52
N ASN A 441 8.13 -16.07 -7.38
CA ASN A 441 7.58 -15.58 -6.13
C ASN A 441 7.72 -16.59 -4.98
N ILE A 442 7.06 -17.76 -5.11
CA ILE A 442 7.10 -18.83 -4.09
C ILE A 442 8.51 -19.41 -3.92
N PRO A 443 9.25 -19.78 -4.99
CA PRO A 443 10.62 -20.27 -4.84
C PRO A 443 11.52 -19.30 -4.06
N THR A 444 11.43 -17.99 -4.34
CA THR A 444 12.22 -16.97 -3.66
C THR A 444 11.85 -16.89 -2.18
N MET A 445 10.55 -16.90 -1.83
CA MET A 445 10.11 -16.89 -0.44
C MET A 445 10.59 -18.12 0.34
N ILE A 446 10.46 -19.32 -0.24
CA ILE A 446 10.89 -20.57 0.41
C ILE A 446 12.40 -20.56 0.63
N LEU A 447 13.17 -20.26 -0.42
CA LEU A 447 14.63 -20.20 -0.33
C LEU A 447 15.09 -19.13 0.66
N PHE A 448 14.38 -18.00 0.72
CA PHE A 448 14.66 -16.95 1.69
C PHE A 448 14.40 -17.42 3.12
N ILE A 449 13.28 -18.08 3.41
CA ILE A 449 12.99 -18.64 4.75
C ILE A 449 14.07 -19.63 5.18
N VAL A 450 14.48 -20.52 4.27
CA VAL A 450 15.57 -21.48 4.53
C VAL A 450 16.88 -20.73 4.81
N ALA A 451 17.28 -19.80 3.93
CA ALA A 451 18.50 -19.02 4.12
C ALA A 451 18.47 -18.20 5.42
N PHE A 452 17.33 -17.60 5.75
CA PHE A 452 17.10 -16.84 6.97
C PHE A 452 17.30 -17.73 8.20
N GLY A 453 16.67 -18.92 8.24
CA GLY A 453 16.86 -19.89 9.32
C GLY A 453 18.31 -20.33 9.48
N VAL A 454 18.99 -20.60 8.36
CA VAL A 454 20.43 -20.97 8.37
C VAL A 454 21.29 -19.84 8.93
N VAL A 455 21.03 -18.57 8.58
CA VAL A 455 21.77 -17.40 9.09
C VAL A 455 21.56 -17.17 10.59
N LEU A 456 20.39 -17.53 11.13
CA LEU A 456 20.14 -17.44 12.57
C LEU A 456 20.96 -18.48 13.34
N VAL A 457 21.05 -19.72 12.84
CA VAL A 457 21.67 -20.85 13.55
C VAL A 457 23.18 -20.94 13.33
N ARG A 458 23.70 -20.59 12.14
CA ARG A 458 25.11 -20.80 11.77
C ARG A 458 25.99 -19.60 12.16
N PRO A 459 26.98 -19.76 13.07
CA PRO A 459 27.88 -18.67 13.47
C PRO A 459 28.64 -17.98 12.33
N PRO A 460 29.16 -18.69 11.30
CA PRO A 460 29.87 -18.05 10.18
C PRO A 460 29.04 -17.05 9.38
N LEU A 461 27.71 -17.17 9.45
CA LEU A 461 26.78 -16.29 8.74
C LEU A 461 26.20 -15.19 9.63
N ALA A 462 26.59 -15.12 10.91
CA ALA A 462 26.12 -14.10 11.84
C ALA A 462 26.22 -12.65 11.30
N PRO A 463 27.25 -12.26 10.51
CA PRO A 463 27.32 -10.93 9.91
C PRO A 463 26.14 -10.59 8.97
N TYR A 464 25.45 -11.58 8.41
CA TYR A 464 24.33 -11.38 7.49
C TYR A 464 22.96 -11.27 8.18
N ARG A 465 22.89 -11.44 9.50
CA ARG A 465 21.63 -11.42 10.26
C ARG A 465 20.85 -10.12 10.09
N LEU A 466 21.54 -8.97 10.12
CA LEU A 466 20.89 -7.68 9.94
C LEU A 466 20.32 -7.53 8.52
N ALA A 467 21.04 -8.01 7.51
CA ALA A 467 20.55 -8.00 6.13
C ALA A 467 19.32 -8.91 5.94
N ALA A 468 19.31 -10.08 6.60
CA ALA A 468 18.19 -11.01 6.65
C ALA A 468 16.95 -10.33 7.25
N TRP A 469 17.10 -9.70 8.41
CA TRP A 469 16.02 -8.94 9.05
C TRP A 469 15.58 -7.73 8.22
N GLY A 470 16.51 -7.04 7.57
CA GLY A 470 16.20 -5.95 6.64
C GLY A 470 15.30 -6.40 5.49
N ALA A 471 15.58 -7.55 4.88
CA ALA A 471 14.73 -8.12 3.82
C ALA A 471 13.35 -8.55 4.37
N MET A 472 13.30 -9.10 5.58
CA MET A 472 12.04 -9.44 6.26
C MET A 472 11.19 -8.20 6.57
N ILE A 473 11.81 -7.10 7.00
CA ILE A 473 11.15 -5.82 7.26
C ILE A 473 10.52 -5.30 5.95
N LEU A 474 11.28 -5.27 4.86
CA LEU A 474 10.77 -4.85 3.55
C LEU A 474 9.57 -5.70 3.11
N PHE A 475 9.58 -6.99 3.42
CA PHE A 475 8.49 -7.92 3.11
C PHE A 475 7.26 -7.79 4.00
N SER A 476 7.47 -7.44 5.27
CA SER A 476 6.38 -7.29 6.22
C SER A 476 5.40 -6.16 5.87
N ALA A 477 5.86 -5.13 5.16
CA ALA A 477 5.00 -4.03 4.72
C ALA A 477 3.92 -4.47 3.73
N PRO A 478 4.25 -5.04 2.55
CA PRO A 478 3.23 -5.54 1.62
C PRO A 478 2.41 -6.69 2.22
N MET A 479 3.02 -7.56 3.04
CA MET A 479 2.31 -8.68 3.67
C MET A 479 1.31 -8.22 4.73
N GLY A 480 1.68 -7.27 5.59
CA GLY A 480 0.79 -6.68 6.58
C GLY A 480 -0.36 -5.92 5.94
N ASN A 481 -0.10 -5.15 4.88
CA ASN A 481 -1.19 -4.48 4.17
C ASN A 481 -2.15 -5.50 3.52
N ALA A 482 -1.62 -6.55 2.90
CA ALA A 482 -2.42 -7.64 2.34
C ALA A 482 -3.26 -8.37 3.39
N LEU A 483 -2.69 -8.63 4.57
CA LEU A 483 -3.39 -9.26 5.68
C LEU A 483 -4.55 -8.40 6.18
N THR A 484 -4.32 -7.08 6.32
CA THR A 484 -5.38 -6.14 6.72
C THR A 484 -6.54 -6.19 5.73
N VAL A 485 -6.25 -6.05 4.42
CA VAL A 485 -7.28 -6.14 3.36
C VAL A 485 -7.98 -7.49 3.41
N SER A 486 -7.25 -8.59 3.60
CA SER A 486 -7.82 -9.94 3.64
C SER A 486 -8.73 -10.17 4.84
N LEU A 487 -8.55 -9.43 5.93
CA LEU A 487 -9.42 -9.48 7.11
C LEU A 487 -10.66 -8.59 6.92
N VAL A 488 -10.50 -7.33 6.54
CA VAL A 488 -11.62 -6.36 6.53
C VAL A 488 -12.31 -6.20 5.17
N HIS A 489 -11.67 -6.62 4.08
CA HIS A 489 -12.11 -6.41 2.71
C HIS A 489 -11.68 -7.58 1.79
N ALA A 490 -11.36 -7.31 0.52
CA ALA A 490 -10.99 -8.29 -0.50
C ALA A 490 -9.89 -7.72 -1.42
N LEU A 491 -8.86 -8.52 -1.67
CA LEU A 491 -7.75 -8.24 -2.58
C LEU A 491 -8.12 -8.48 -4.06
N ASP A 492 -9.31 -9.03 -4.34
CA ASP A 492 -9.85 -9.11 -5.70
C ASP A 492 -9.88 -7.74 -6.39
N ILE A 493 -10.21 -6.68 -5.63
CA ILE A 493 -10.13 -5.30 -6.09
C ILE A 493 -8.68 -4.99 -6.47
N GLN A 494 -8.48 -4.84 -7.78
CA GLN A 494 -7.16 -4.71 -8.38
C GLN A 494 -6.35 -3.52 -7.85
N ARG A 495 -7.02 -2.43 -7.45
CA ARG A 495 -6.38 -1.24 -6.85
C ARG A 495 -5.50 -1.60 -5.65
N TYR A 496 -5.94 -2.50 -4.77
CA TYR A 496 -5.14 -2.92 -3.62
C TYR A 496 -3.89 -3.68 -4.06
N ARG A 497 -4.00 -4.55 -5.07
CA ARG A 497 -2.88 -5.32 -5.63
C ARG A 497 -1.85 -4.43 -6.33
N ILE A 498 -2.29 -3.46 -7.12
CA ILE A 498 -1.39 -2.55 -7.83
C ILE A 498 -0.56 -1.71 -6.85
N SER A 499 -1.22 -1.15 -5.84
CA SER A 499 -0.56 -0.34 -4.81
C SER A 499 0.47 -1.13 -3.99
N LEU A 500 0.28 -2.46 -3.86
CA LEU A 500 1.17 -3.39 -3.19
C LEU A 500 2.33 -3.88 -4.07
N GLY A 501 2.12 -3.99 -5.38
CA GLY A 501 3.02 -4.68 -6.30
C GLY A 501 4.45 -4.14 -6.32
N GLY A 502 4.62 -2.82 -6.22
CA GLY A 502 5.93 -2.18 -6.13
C GLY A 502 6.71 -2.62 -4.88
N PHE A 503 6.08 -2.52 -3.70
CA PHE A 503 6.66 -2.97 -2.44
C PHE A 503 6.98 -4.46 -2.42
N LEU A 504 6.08 -5.29 -2.97
CA LEU A 504 6.30 -6.74 -3.04
C LEU A 504 7.49 -7.07 -3.95
N LEU A 505 7.56 -6.49 -5.14
CA LEU A 505 8.69 -6.72 -6.05
C LEU A 505 10.01 -6.28 -5.41
N PHE A 506 10.01 -5.14 -4.74
CA PHE A 506 11.18 -4.64 -4.02
C PHE A 506 11.66 -5.60 -2.93
N ALA A 507 10.74 -6.10 -2.11
CA ALA A 507 11.04 -7.09 -1.08
C ALA A 507 11.54 -8.42 -1.67
N LEU A 508 10.92 -8.91 -2.75
CA LEU A 508 11.36 -10.13 -3.44
C LEU A 508 12.77 -9.99 -4.02
N THR A 509 13.11 -8.82 -4.58
CA THR A 509 14.47 -8.56 -5.06
C THR A 509 15.48 -8.57 -3.90
N ALA A 510 15.14 -8.00 -2.74
CA ALA A 510 15.99 -8.06 -1.54
C ALA A 510 16.17 -9.50 -1.05
N MET A 511 15.08 -10.28 -0.99
CA MET A 511 15.12 -11.70 -0.64
C MET A 511 16.00 -12.51 -1.58
N ALA A 512 15.80 -12.36 -2.90
CA ALA A 512 16.59 -13.06 -3.90
C ALA A 512 18.09 -12.69 -3.79
N GLY A 513 18.40 -11.40 -3.63
CA GLY A 513 19.75 -10.92 -3.39
C GLY A 513 20.38 -11.55 -2.15
N PHE A 514 19.63 -11.62 -1.05
CA PHE A 514 20.09 -12.28 0.18
C PHE A 514 20.35 -13.78 0.01
N VAL A 515 19.44 -14.50 -0.65
CA VAL A 515 19.59 -15.93 -0.93
C VAL A 515 20.86 -16.19 -1.74
N LEU A 516 21.11 -15.38 -2.77
CA LEU A 516 22.32 -15.49 -3.61
C LEU A 516 23.59 -15.23 -2.80
N VAL A 517 23.57 -14.27 -1.87
CA VAL A 517 24.71 -14.00 -0.97
C VAL A 517 24.99 -15.20 -0.07
N VAL A 518 23.96 -15.77 0.56
CA VAL A 518 24.12 -16.93 1.44
C VAL A 518 24.63 -18.14 0.65
N ALA A 519 24.09 -18.38 -0.55
CA ALA A 519 24.56 -19.44 -1.44
C ALA A 519 26.03 -19.22 -1.85
N ALA A 520 26.41 -17.99 -2.23
CA ALA A 520 27.77 -17.65 -2.62
C ALA A 520 28.78 -17.85 -1.48
N HIS A 521 28.39 -17.60 -0.23
CA HIS A 521 29.24 -17.87 0.94
C HIS A 521 29.67 -19.34 1.02
N TYR A 522 28.76 -20.27 0.72
CA TYR A 522 29.06 -21.71 0.72
C TYR A 522 29.70 -22.23 -0.56
N LEU A 523 29.38 -21.62 -1.71
CA LEU A 523 29.94 -22.05 -3.00
C LEU A 523 31.37 -21.54 -3.23
N ARG A 524 31.75 -20.41 -2.62
CA ARG A 524 33.07 -19.78 -2.85
C ARG A 524 34.26 -20.70 -2.51
N PRO A 525 34.30 -21.42 -1.37
CA PRO A 525 35.41 -22.34 -1.07
C PRO A 525 35.50 -23.50 -2.07
N VAL A 526 34.35 -24.02 -2.51
CA VAL A 526 34.27 -25.11 -3.49
C VAL A 526 34.72 -24.63 -4.86
N ALA A 527 34.20 -23.50 -5.34
CA ALA A 527 34.58 -22.91 -6.61
C ALA A 527 36.07 -22.54 -6.63
N TRP A 528 36.60 -21.99 -5.53
CA TRP A 528 38.02 -21.66 -5.41
C TRP A 528 38.91 -22.91 -5.51
N LYS A 529 38.50 -24.04 -4.92
CA LYS A 529 39.24 -25.31 -5.05
C LYS A 529 39.43 -25.75 -6.51
N TYR A 530 38.44 -25.51 -7.37
CA TYR A 530 38.50 -25.85 -8.81
C TYR A 530 39.10 -24.76 -9.68
N LEU A 531 39.00 -23.48 -9.29
CA LEU A 531 39.56 -22.35 -10.02
C LEU A 531 41.04 -22.11 -9.71
N GLN A 532 41.50 -22.43 -8.50
CA GLN A 532 42.88 -22.22 -8.07
C GLN A 532 43.93 -22.84 -9.01
N PRO A 533 43.76 -24.07 -9.56
CA PRO A 533 44.68 -24.62 -10.56
C PRO A 533 44.70 -23.82 -11.87
N LEU A 534 43.54 -23.35 -12.33
CA LEU A 534 43.42 -22.57 -13.56
C LEU A 534 44.03 -21.17 -13.39
N VAL A 535 43.75 -20.51 -12.27
CA VAL A 535 44.33 -19.19 -11.95
C VAL A 535 45.85 -19.29 -11.85
N ARG A 536 46.39 -20.31 -11.17
CA ARG A 536 47.85 -20.53 -11.11
C ARG A 536 48.46 -20.84 -12.48
N LYS A 537 47.72 -21.48 -13.38
CA LYS A 537 48.20 -21.83 -14.73
C LYS A 537 48.22 -20.63 -15.69
N TYR A 538 47.28 -19.68 -15.56
CA TYR A 538 47.09 -18.60 -16.54
C TYR A 538 47.37 -17.18 -16.01
N LEU A 539 47.52 -17.00 -14.69
CA LEU A 539 47.92 -15.75 -14.06
C LEU A 539 49.20 -15.99 -13.24
N PRO A 540 50.39 -15.87 -13.86
CA PRO A 540 51.64 -16.01 -13.13
C PRO A 540 51.69 -14.90 -12.07
N THR A 541 51.78 -15.31 -10.81
CA THR A 541 52.05 -14.42 -9.70
C THR A 541 53.39 -13.74 -9.96
N ARG A 542 53.38 -12.44 -10.29
CA ARG A 542 54.60 -11.63 -10.25
C ARG A 542 55.14 -11.69 -8.82
N SER A 543 56.32 -12.29 -8.68
CA SER A 543 57.14 -12.29 -7.47
C SER A 543 57.51 -10.89 -7.06
#